data_AF-A0A9C8WGE3-F1
#
_entry.id   AF-A0A9C8WGE3-F1
#
_cell.length_a   1.000
_cell.length_b   1.000
_cell.length_c   1.000
_cell.angle_alpha   90.00
_cell.angle_beta   90.00
_cell.angle_gamma   90.00
#
_symmetry.space_group_name_H-M   'P 1'
#
loop_
_entity.id
_entity.type
_entity.pdbx_description
1 polymer ?
#
loop_
_entity_poly.entity_id
_entity_poly.type
_entity_poly.pdbx_seq_one_letter_code
_entity_poly.pdbx_strand_id
1 'polypeptide(L)' 'MLTLGRTLLFIGLALALVGGLLILLARLDLPLGRLPGDFHIEGQNFTCIFPLATSLLLSVLLTVILNLLARFLRK' A
#
# COMPACT_ATOMS: atom_id res chain seq x y z
N MET A 1 -22.45 -20.91 5.24
CA MET A 1 -21.26 -20.80 6.10
C MET A 1 -19.99 -20.43 5.31
N LEU A 2 -19.66 -21.11 4.21
CA LEU A 2 -18.48 -20.77 3.38
C LEU A 2 -18.46 -19.32 2.87
N THR A 3 -19.61 -18.75 2.49
CA THR A 3 -19.71 -17.38 1.97
C THR A 3 -19.36 -16.34 3.04
N LEU A 4 -19.85 -16.53 4.27
CA LEU A 4 -19.53 -15.69 5.43
C LEU A 4 -18.04 -15.79 5.81
N GLY A 5 -17.46 -16.99 5.77
CA GLY A 5 -16.02 -17.16 6.00
C GLY A 5 -15.17 -16.43 4.96
N ARG A 6 -15.62 -16.42 3.70
CA ARG A 6 -14.92 -15.74 2.61
C ARG A 6 -14.99 -14.21 2.72
N THR A 7 -16.12 -13.65 3.15
CA THR A 7 -16.26 -12.21 3.38
C THR A 7 -15.43 -11.75 4.59
N LEU A 8 -15.41 -12.53 5.68
CA LEU A 8 -14.55 -12.27 6.83
C LEU A 8 -13.06 -12.27 6.47
N LEU A 9 -12.61 -13.22 5.64
CA LEU A 9 -11.25 -13.24 5.12
C LEU A 9 -10.92 -11.99 4.30
N PHE A 10 -11.85 -11.49 3.49
CA PHE A 10 -11.63 -10.27 2.70
C PHE A 10 -11.52 -9.02 3.55
N ILE A 11 -12.40 -8.88 4.53
CA ILE A 11 -12.36 -7.74 5.46
C ILE A 11 -11.06 -7.77 6.26
N GLY A 12 -10.65 -8.95 6.75
CA GLY A 12 -9.38 -9.12 7.47
C GLY A 12 -8.17 -8.77 6.61
N LEU A 13 -8.14 -9.20 5.35
CA LEU A 13 -7.07 -8.86 4.41
C LEU A 13 -7.01 -7.35 4.13
N ALA A 14 -8.17 -6.71 3.92
CA ALA A 14 -8.25 -5.27 3.72
C ALA A 14 -7.75 -4.49 4.96
N LEU A 15 -8.15 -4.91 6.16
CA LEU A 15 -7.69 -4.31 7.41
C LEU A 15 -6.18 -4.48 7.60
N ALA A 16 -5.65 -5.68 7.32
CA ALA A 16 -4.23 -5.97 7.42
C ALA A 16 -3.40 -5.13 6.44
N LEU A 17 -3.91 -4.91 5.23
CA LEU A 17 -3.28 -4.03 4.25
C LEU A 17 -3.27 -2.57 4.70
N VAL A 18 -4.39 -2.05 5.21
CA VAL A 18 -4.47 -0.67 5.74
C VAL A 18 -3.58 -0.49 6.96
N GLY A 19 -3.61 -1.45 7.91
CA GLY A 19 -2.75 -1.43 9.09
C GLY A 19 -1.27 -1.55 8.74
N GLY A 20 -0.92 -2.41 7.78
CA GLY A 20 0.44 -2.55 7.26
C GLY A 20 0.92 -1.25 6.60
N LEU A 21 0.06 -0.57 5.85
CA LEU A 21 0.36 0.73 5.25
C LEU A 21 0.57 1.81 6.32
N LEU A 22 -0.28 1.87 7.35
CA LEU A 22 -0.12 2.80 8.47
C LEU A 22 1.16 2.54 9.28
N ILE A 23 1.50 1.27 9.54
CA ILE A 23 2.74 0.88 10.19
C ILE A 23 3.95 1.24 9.33
N LEU A 24 3.85 1.06 8.01
CA LEU A 24 4.92 1.48 7.10
C LEU A 24 5.09 2.99 7.15
N LEU A 25 4.01 3.77 7.02
CA LEU A 25 4.04 5.24 7.16
C LEU A 25 4.62 5.68 8.52
N ALA A 26 4.28 4.98 9.61
CA ALA A 26 4.78 5.29 10.95
C ALA A 26 6.24 4.87 11.17
N ARG A 27 6.65 3.68 10.69
CA ARG A 27 8.04 3.18 10.78
C ARG A 27 9.00 3.93 9.88
N LEU A 28 8.50 4.60 8.86
CA LEU A 28 9.30 5.47 8.01
C LEU A 28 9.72 6.76 8.73
N ASP A 29 9.26 6.98 9.97
CA ASP A 29 9.76 7.97 10.95
C ASP A 29 10.33 9.20 10.25
N LEU A 30 9.48 9.83 9.43
CA LEU A 30 9.89 10.89 8.53
C LEU A 30 10.04 12.18 9.34
N PRO A 31 11.26 12.72 9.52
CA PRO A 31 11.42 14.15 9.56
C PRO A 31 11.07 14.69 8.17
N LEU A 32 9.78 14.80 7.84
CA LEU A 32 9.26 15.52 6.66
C LEU A 32 10.00 15.29 5.31
N GLY A 33 10.62 14.14 5.02
CA GLY A 33 11.16 13.93 3.65
C GLY A 33 12.26 12.93 3.35
N ARG A 34 12.56 11.88 4.15
CA ARG A 34 13.60 10.89 3.76
C ARG A 34 13.19 9.45 4.02
N LEU A 35 12.45 8.85 3.08
CA LEU A 35 12.17 7.41 3.06
C LEU A 35 13.40 6.64 2.52
N PRO A 36 13.97 5.65 3.23
CA PRO A 36 14.90 4.70 2.63
C PRO A 36 14.11 3.73 1.73
N GLY A 37 14.10 4.01 0.42
CA GLY A 37 13.29 3.33 -0.59
C GLY A 37 12.64 4.29 -1.59
N ASP A 38 12.52 5.57 -1.22
CA ASP A 38 12.35 6.64 -2.17
C ASP A 38 13.73 7.07 -2.65
N PHE A 39 13.95 7.08 -3.96
CA PHE A 39 15.22 7.58 -4.49
C PHE A 39 15.28 9.07 -4.21
N HIS A 40 16.02 9.43 -3.17
CA HIS A 40 16.32 10.80 -2.82
C HIS A 40 17.67 11.16 -3.45
N ILE A 41 17.61 11.68 -4.67
CA ILE A 41 18.80 12.18 -5.35
C ILE A 41 18.90 13.66 -4.98
N GLU A 42 19.74 13.95 -3.97
CA GLU A 42 20.08 15.30 -3.55
C GLU A 42 21.35 15.74 -4.30
N GLY A 43 21.18 16.64 -5.28
CA GLY A 43 22.27 17.39 -5.92
C GLY A 43 22.41 18.79 -5.32
N GLN A 44 23.52 19.48 -5.58
CA GLN A 44 23.86 20.79 -4.98
C GLN A 44 22.79 21.90 -5.17
N ASN A 45 21.86 21.75 -6.13
CA ASN A 45 20.75 22.69 -6.39
C ASN A 45 19.43 21.98 -6.77
N PHE A 46 19.33 20.65 -6.64
CA PHE A 46 18.11 19.93 -7.01
C PHE A 46 17.84 18.74 -6.09
N THR A 47 16.57 18.58 -5.71
CA THR A 47 16.05 17.47 -4.92
C THR A 47 15.03 16.73 -5.77
N CYS A 48 15.40 15.54 -6.26
CA CYS A 48 14.45 14.64 -6.92
C CYS A 48 14.05 13.54 -5.94
N ILE A 49 12.75 13.51 -5.59
CA ILE A 49 12.14 12.50 -4.73
C ILE A 49 11.37 11.54 -5.63
N PHE A 50 11.79 10.28 -5.69
CA PHE A 50 11.09 9.25 -6.46
C PHE A 50 10.39 8.26 -5.53
N PRO A 51 9.06 8.41 -5.31
CA PRO A 51 8.28 7.58 -4.40
C PRO A 51 7.97 6.19 -4.98
N LEU A 52 9.01 5.40 -5.27
CA LEU A 52 8.87 4.08 -5.91
C LEU A 52 8.27 3.04 -4.98
N ALA A 53 8.67 3.05 -3.71
CA ALA A 53 8.14 2.09 -2.73
C ALA A 53 6.63 2.30 -2.51
N THR A 54 6.19 3.54 -2.36
CA THR A 54 4.77 3.88 -2.16
C THR A 54 3.93 3.63 -3.41
N SER A 55 4.41 4.01 -4.59
CA SER A 55 3.68 3.76 -5.86
C SER A 55 3.53 2.27 -6.17
N LEU A 56 4.57 1.46 -5.91
CA LEU A 56 4.51 0.01 -6.08
C LEU A 56 3.51 -0.64 -5.12
N LEU A 57 3.54 -0.22 -3.85
CA LEU A 57 2.68 -0.78 -2.82
C LEU A 57 1.21 -0.39 -3.02
N LEU A 58 0.96 0.86 -3.42
CA LEU A 58 -0.36 1.33 -3.81
C LEU A 58 -0.88 0.55 -5.02
N SER A 59 -0.04 0.29 -6.03
CA SER A 59 -0.40 -0.49 -7.22
C SER A 59 -0.83 -1.92 -6.87
N VAL A 60 -0.05 -2.62 -6.04
CA VAL A 60 -0.38 -3.99 -5.60
C VAL A 60 -1.69 -4.00 -4.80
N LEU A 61 -1.85 -3.06 -3.87
CA LEU A 61 -3.05 -2.92 -3.05
C LEU A 61 -4.30 -2.69 -3.92
N LEU A 62 -4.24 -1.75 -4.85
CA LEU A 62 -5.34 -1.46 -5.77
C LEU A 62 -5.65 -2.66 -6.67
N THR A 63 -4.62 -3.34 -7.17
CA THR A 63 -4.77 -4.55 -8.00
C THR A 63 -5.49 -5.66 -7.24
N VAL A 64 -5.11 -5.89 -5.98
CA VAL A 64 -5.78 -6.88 -5.12
C VAL A 64 -7.23 -6.48 -4.89
N ILE A 65 -7.50 -5.24 -4.49
CA ILE A 65 -8.87 -4.76 -4.24
C ILE A 65 -9.75 -4.87 -5.50
N LEU A 66 -9.28 -4.37 -6.64
CA LEU A 66 -10.02 -4.38 -7.90
C LEU A 66 -10.29 -5.81 -8.38
N ASN A 67 -9.32 -6.71 -8.28
CA ASN A 67 -9.50 -8.12 -8.66
C ASN A 67 -10.54 -8.79 -7.76
N LEU A 68 -10.54 -8.47 -6.47
CA LEU A 68 -11.51 -8.99 -5.51
C LEU A 68 -12.92 -8.47 -5.75
N LEU A 69 -13.07 -7.18 -6.01
CA LEU A 69 -14.34 -6.59 -6.43
C LEU A 69 -14.84 -7.21 -7.73
N ALA A 70 -13.99 -7.28 -8.77
CA ALA A 70 -14.34 -7.88 -10.06
C ALA A 70 -14.78 -9.34 -9.90
N ARG A 71 -14.12 -10.10 -9.01
CA ARG A 71 -14.49 -11.49 -8.71
C ARG A 71 -15.78 -11.61 -7.91
N PHE A 72 -16.13 -10.61 -7.10
CA PHE A 72 -17.40 -10.54 -6.38
C PHE A 72 -18.56 -10.12 -7.29
N LEU A 73 -18.33 -9.18 -8.23
CA LEU A 73 -19.28 -8.71 -9.23
C LEU A 73 -19.58 -9.73 -10.35
N ARG A 74 -18.64 -10.65 -10.62
CA ARG A 74 -18.84 -11.77 -11.57
C ARG A 74 -19.55 -12.98 -10.96
N LYS A 75 -19.88 -12.94 -9.67
CA LYS A 75 -20.61 -13.97 -8.96
C LYS A 75 -22.06 -13.57 -8.77
#